data_AF-A0A645HDY0-F1
#
_entry.id   AF-A0A645HDY0-F1
#
_cell.length_a   1.000
_cell.length_b   1.000
_cell.length_c   1.000
_cell.angle_alpha   90.00
_cell.angle_beta   90.00
_cell.angle_gamma   90.00
#
_symmetry.space_group_name_H-M   'P 1'
#
loop_
_entity.id
_entity.type
_entity.pdbx_description
1 polymer ?
#
loop_
_entity_poly.entity_id
_entity_poly.type
_entity_poly.pdbx_seq_one_letter_code
_entity_poly.pdbx_strand_id
1 'polypeptide(L)' 'MKLSFAYEDHQQELAQAYEQVLIDALKGDHRLFTSSEEVLASWKILAPVQKQWALEEKDLIFYEAGSSLQQVCQKMN' A
#
# COMPACT_ATOMS: atom_id res chain seq x y z
N MET A 1 7.24 20.99 23.30
CA MET A 1 6.67 21.74 22.17
C MET A 1 6.36 20.73 21.08
N LYS A 2 5.10 20.55 20.69
CA LYS A 2 4.69 19.58 19.65
C LYS A 2 4.57 20.34 18.34
N LEU A 3 5.39 19.99 17.35
CA LEU A 3 5.25 20.51 15.99
C LEU A 3 4.17 19.68 15.28
N SER A 4 3.13 20.35 14.78
CA SER A 4 2.07 19.73 13.98
C SER A 4 1.84 20.55 12.72
N PHE A 5 1.59 19.86 11.61
CA PHE A 5 1.26 20.42 10.30
C PHE A 5 0.09 19.63 9.74
N ALA A 6 -0.91 20.33 9.20
CA ALA A 6 -2.10 19.76 8.60
C ALA A 6 -2.30 20.39 7.21
N TYR A 7 -2.61 19.57 6.21
CA TYR A 7 -2.79 20.04 4.83
C TYR A 7 -4.09 20.84 4.65
N GLU A 8 -5.12 20.53 5.45
CA GLU A 8 -6.43 21.22 5.37
C GLU A 8 -6.32 22.71 5.70
N ASP A 9 -5.33 23.11 6.50
CA ASP A 9 -5.12 24.50 6.92
C ASP A 9 -4.47 25.38 5.84
N HIS A 10 -3.91 24.77 4.78
CA HIS A 10 -3.02 25.46 3.83
C HIS A 10 -3.25 25.14 2.34
N GLN A 11 -4.01 24.09 1.99
CA GLN A 11 -4.35 23.78 0.59
C GLN A 11 -5.85 23.45 0.44
N GLN A 12 -6.54 24.16 -0.44
CA GLN A 12 -7.99 23.99 -0.68
C GLN A 12 -8.32 22.79 -1.57
N GLU A 13 -7.46 22.43 -2.53
CA GLU A 13 -7.67 21.29 -3.41
C GLU A 13 -6.35 20.55 -3.64
N LEU A 14 -6.28 19.31 -3.17
CA LEU A 14 -5.22 18.37 -3.51
C LEU A 14 -5.60 17.69 -4.82
N ALA A 15 -4.65 17.62 -5.76
CA ALA A 15 -4.85 16.88 -7.00
C ALA A 15 -5.25 15.44 -6.68
N GLN A 16 -6.28 14.96 -7.37
CA GLN A 16 -6.69 13.56 -7.19
C GLN A 16 -5.58 12.64 -7.73
N ALA A 17 -5.41 11.47 -7.10
CA ALA A 17 -4.31 10.56 -7.44
C ALA A 17 -4.20 10.27 -8.94
N TYR A 18 -5.33 10.10 -9.65
CA TYR A 18 -5.33 9.84 -11.09
C TYR A 18 -5.09 11.08 -11.95
N GLU A 19 -5.49 12.26 -11.49
CA GLU A 19 -5.24 13.51 -12.21
C GLU A 19 -3.73 13.71 -12.39
N GLN A 20 -2.99 13.56 -11.30
CA GLN A 20 -1.53 13.70 -11.32
C GLN A 20 -0.87 12.64 -12.20
N VAL A 21 -1.27 11.36 -12.07
CA VAL A 21 -0.73 10.27 -12.89
C VAL A 21 -0.92 10.52 -14.39
N LEU A 22 -2.11 10.99 -14.80
CA LEU A 22 -2.41 11.28 -16.20
C LEU A 22 -1.62 12.47 -16.72
N ILE A 23 -1.51 13.55 -15.94
CA ILE A 23 -0.72 14.73 -16.31
C ILE A 23 0.75 14.37 -16.49
N ASP A 24 1.32 13.58 -15.58
CA ASP A 24 2.72 13.18 -15.63
C ASP A 24 2.99 12.24 -16.81
N ALA A 25 2.07 11.32 -17.12
CA ALA A 25 2.14 10.50 -18.33
C ALA A 25 2.18 11.34 -19.61
N LEU A 26 1.31 12.35 -19.73
CA LEU A 26 1.27 13.25 -20.89
C LEU A 26 2.54 14.09 -21.03
N LYS A 27 3.16 14.45 -19.91
CA LYS A 27 4.45 15.17 -19.89
C LYS A 27 5.66 14.28 -20.14
N GLY A 28 5.47 12.95 -20.15
CA GLY A 28 6.57 11.98 -20.18
C GLY A 28 7.40 11.98 -18.88
N ASP A 29 6.86 12.46 -17.76
CA ASP A 29 7.50 12.33 -16.45
C ASP A 29 7.13 10.98 -15.84
N HIS A 30 8.13 10.11 -15.68
CA HIS A 30 7.93 8.74 -15.22
C HIS A 30 8.11 8.55 -13.72
N ARG A 31 8.28 9.62 -12.93
CA ARG A 31 8.57 9.51 -11.49
C ARG A 31 7.51 8.80 -10.65
N LEU A 32 6.25 8.86 -11.06
CA LEU A 32 5.15 8.16 -10.37
C LEU A 32 4.96 6.71 -10.83
N PHE A 33 5.72 6.26 -11.84
CA PHE A 33 5.59 4.93 -12.40
C PHE A 33 6.72 4.05 -11.88
N THR A 34 6.36 2.84 -11.46
CA THR A 34 7.34 1.83 -11.05
C THR A 34 8.11 1.33 -12.27
N SER A 35 9.44 1.30 -12.18
CA SER A 35 10.32 0.77 -13.22
C SER A 35 10.21 -0.77 -13.31
N SER A 36 10.64 -1.34 -14.44
CA SER A 36 10.63 -2.80 -14.62
C SER A 36 11.48 -3.54 -13.58
N GLU A 37 12.61 -2.97 -13.18
CA GLU A 37 13.49 -3.56 -12.15
C GLU A 37 12.82 -3.59 -10.78
N GLU A 38 12.13 -2.50 -10.40
CA GLU A 38 11.38 -2.41 -9.14
C GLU A 38 10.18 -3.39 -9.12
N VAL A 39 9.49 -3.56 -10.25
CA VAL A 39 8.42 -4.57 -10.39
C VAL A 39 8.99 -5.98 -10.19
N LEU A 40 10.11 -6.30 -10.84
CA LEU A 40 10.76 -7.61 -10.68
C LEU A 40 11.26 -7.83 -9.25
N ALA A 41 11.81 -6.81 -8.59
CA ALA A 41 12.24 -6.88 -7.21
C ALA A 41 11.07 -7.15 -6.25
N SER A 42 9.94 -6.46 -6.46
CA SER A 42 8.70 -6.67 -5.70
C SER A 42 8.22 -8.13 -5.82
N TRP A 43 8.24 -8.68 -7.04
CA TRP A 43 7.89 -10.09 -7.27
C TRP A 43 8.86 -11.08 -6.65
N LYS A 44 10.17 -10.80 -6.63
CA LYS A 44 11.16 -11.66 -5.95
C LYS A 44 10.88 -11.80 -4.45
N ILE A 45 10.31 -10.76 -3.83
CA ILE A 45 9.96 -10.75 -2.40
C ILE A 45 8.60 -11.43 -2.16
N LEU A 46 7.58 -11.09 -2.95
CA LEU A 46 6.21 -11.53 -2.72
C LEU A 46 5.89 -12.93 -3.26
N ALA A 47 6.54 -13.35 -4.35
CA ALA A 47 6.24 -14.65 -4.98
C ALA A 47 6.50 -15.86 -4.08
N PRO A 48 7.60 -15.94 -3.29
CA PRO A 48 7.81 -17.04 -2.36
C PRO A 48 6.71 -17.15 -1.29
N VAL A 49 6.25 -16.00 -0.76
CA VAL A 49 5.17 -15.94 0.24
C VAL A 49 3.88 -16.47 -0.36
N GLN A 50 3.51 -16.01 -1.56
CA GLN A 50 2.30 -16.48 -2.25
C GLN A 50 2.37 -17.97 -2.57
N LYS A 51 3.53 -18.48 -3.00
CA LYS A 51 3.73 -19.91 -3.24
C LYS A 51 3.56 -20.73 -1.96
N GLN A 52 4.09 -20.26 -0.84
CA GLN A 52 3.93 -20.94 0.44
C GLN A 52 2.45 -20.98 0.87
N TRP A 53 1.74 -19.85 0.77
CA TRP A 53 0.31 -19.79 1.07
C TRP A 53 -0.54 -20.70 0.17
N ALA A 54 -0.15 -20.90 -1.08
CA ALA A 54 -0.84 -21.83 -1.98
C ALA A 54 -0.63 -23.31 -1.65
N LEU A 55 0.42 -23.63 -0.89
CA LEU A 55 0.76 -25.00 -0.47
C LEU A 55 0.28 -25.33 0.95
N GLU A 56 0.05 -24.32 1.80
CA GLU A 56 -0.39 -24.51 3.18
C GLU A 56 -1.91 -24.68 3.29
N GLU A 57 -2.35 -25.73 3.99
CA GLU A 57 -3.75 -25.93 4.40
C GLU A 57 -4.03 -25.28 5.76
N LYS A 58 -3.46 -24.09 6.03
CA LYS A 58 -3.79 -23.35 7.26
C LYS A 58 -5.09 -22.58 7.07
N ASP A 59 -5.96 -22.67 8.07
CA ASP A 59 -7.20 -21.91 8.10
C ASP A 59 -6.95 -20.41 8.15
N LEU A 60 -7.78 -19.66 7.42
CA LEU A 60 -7.79 -18.20 7.46
C LEU A 60 -8.32 -17.73 8.82
N ILE A 61 -7.70 -16.67 9.36
CA ILE A 61 -8.17 -16.03 10.59
C ILE A 61 -9.22 -14.99 10.24
N PHE A 62 -10.43 -15.20 10.71
CA PHE A 62 -11.54 -14.25 10.56
C PHE A 62 -11.58 -13.26 11.74
N TYR A 63 -11.86 -11.99 11.42
CA TYR A 63 -11.97 -10.92 12.41
C TYR A 63 -13.17 -10.02 12.09
N GLU A 64 -13.72 -9.39 13.14
CA GLU A 64 -14.88 -8.50 13.02
C GLU A 64 -14.51 -7.20 12.31
N ALA A 65 -15.43 -6.65 11.53
CA ALA A 65 -15.23 -5.37 10.86
C ALA A 65 -14.93 -4.25 11.87
N GLY A 66 -13.87 -3.47 11.62
CA GLY A 66 -13.41 -2.42 12.54
C GLY A 66 -12.45 -2.90 13.65
N SER A 67 -12.08 -4.18 13.67
CA SER A 67 -11.04 -4.68 14.59
C SER A 67 -9.70 -3.99 14.33
N SER A 68 -8.97 -3.66 15.39
CA SER A 68 -7.62 -3.10 15.30
C SER A 68 -6.57 -4.19 15.05
N LEU A 69 -5.40 -3.78 14.53
CA LEU A 69 -4.30 -4.71 14.26
C LEU A 69 -3.86 -5.50 15.50
N GLN A 70 -3.85 -4.86 16.68
CA GLN A 70 -3.50 -5.53 17.94
C GLN A 70 -4.48 -6.66 18.28
N GLN A 71 -5.77 -6.46 18.03
CA GLN A 71 -6.81 -7.46 18.28
C GLN A 71 -6.72 -8.65 17.33
N VAL A 72 -6.34 -8.41 16.07
CA VAL A 72 -6.13 -9.49 15.08
C VAL A 72 -4.88 -10.30 15.42
N CYS A 73 -3.76 -9.64 15.72
CA CYS A 73 -2.50 -10.33 16.06
C CYS A 73 -2.60 -11.15 17.36
N GLN A 74 -3.44 -10.75 18.32
CA GLN A 74 -3.66 -11.53 19.54
C GLN A 74 -4.34 -12.87 19.26
N LYS A 75 -5.13 -12.99 18.19
CA LYS A 75 -5.79 -14.24 17.77
C LYS A 75 -4.88 -15.17 16.93
N MET A 76 -3.69 -14.71 16.53
CA MET A 76 -2.72 -15.49 15.76
C MET A 76 -1.83 -16.41 16.64
N ASN A 77 -1.81 -16.20 17.95
CA ASN A 77 -1.08 -17.01 18.94
C ASN A 77 -2.02 -17.98 19.66
#